data_AF-A0A484Y1L7-F1
#
_entry.id   AF-A0A484Y1L7-F1
#
_cell.length_a   1.000
_cell.length_b   1.000
_cell.length_c   1.000
_cell.angle_alpha   90.00
_cell.angle_beta   90.00
_cell.angle_gamma   90.00
#
_symmetry.space_group_name_H-M   'P 1'
#
loop_
_entity.id
_entity.type
_entity.pdbx_description
1 polymer ?
#
loop_
_entity_poly.entity_id
_entity_poly.type
_entity_poly.pdbx_seq_one_letter_code
_entity_poly.pdbx_strand_id
1 'polypeptide(L)'
;MASPNLLKNAWERWEIQGQAIRVEHSAEIIAKKMFHRGNQASARDLFDLCLVIEREPDMLMTAAPHLLLHRDAFLARIQKPSAILRSSFEAIDTRRYTPSFAHCVDVASSFLKNL
;
A
#
# COMPACT_ATOMS: atom_id res chain seq x y z
N MET A 1 -9.36 18.94 0.08
CA MET A 1 -7.95 19.27 -0.25
C MET A 1 -7.15 17.99 -0.22
N ALA A 2 -6.19 17.81 -1.13
CA ALA A 2 -5.28 16.65 -1.10
C ALA A 2 -4.38 16.71 0.14
N SER A 3 -4.05 15.55 0.72
CA SER A 3 -3.13 15.45 1.85
C SER A 3 -1.72 15.92 1.41
N PRO A 4 -0.96 16.63 2.26
CA PRO A 4 0.41 17.03 1.92
C PRO A 4 1.30 15.83 1.60
N ASN A 5 2.34 16.07 0.80
CA ASN A 5 3.28 15.03 0.43
C ASN A 5 4.11 14.58 1.64
N LEU A 6 4.27 13.27 1.79
CA LEU A 6 5.10 12.68 2.84
C LEU A 6 6.54 12.47 2.36
N LEU A 7 6.73 12.13 1.09
CA LEU A 7 8.04 11.90 0.49
C LEU A 7 8.58 13.12 -0.25
N LYS A 8 9.92 13.23 -0.32
CA LYS A 8 10.61 14.28 -1.09
C LYS A 8 10.38 14.12 -2.60
N ASN A 9 10.39 12.89 -3.09
CA ASN A 9 10.08 12.53 -4.48
C ASN A 9 8.68 11.90 -4.53
N ALA A 10 7.65 12.70 -4.22
CA ALA A 10 6.28 12.21 -4.08
C ALA A 10 5.55 11.99 -5.42
N TRP A 11 6.01 12.63 -6.49
CA TRP A 11 5.36 12.58 -7.80
C TRP A 11 6.35 12.77 -8.94
N GLU A 12 5.93 12.34 -10.12
CA GLU A 12 6.59 12.60 -11.40
C GLU A 12 5.62 13.24 -12.40
N ARG A 13 6.15 13.80 -13.49
CA ARG A 13 5.34 14.45 -14.51
C ARG A 13 5.12 13.48 -15.67
N TRP A 14 3.86 13.24 -16.01
CA TRP A 14 3.45 12.46 -17.17
C TRP A 14 2.76 13.36 -18.19
N GLU A 15 2.98 13.07 -19.47
CA GLU A 15 2.22 13.67 -20.57
C GLU A 15 1.04 12.75 -20.91
N ILE A 16 -0.17 13.19 -20.60
CA ILE A 16 -1.40 12.44 -20.86
C ILE A 16 -2.28 13.30 -21.75
N GLN A 17 -2.55 12.82 -22.97
CA GLN A 17 -3.35 13.55 -23.97
C GLN A 17 -2.84 14.98 -24.24
N GLY A 18 -1.52 15.17 -24.22
CA GLY A 18 -0.87 16.47 -24.43
C GLY A 18 -0.93 17.42 -23.23
N GLN A 19 -1.32 16.92 -22.06
CA GLN A 19 -1.31 17.67 -20.81
C GLN A 19 -0.27 17.10 -19.84
N ALA A 20 0.54 18.00 -19.28
CA ALA A 20 1.47 17.69 -18.20
C ALA A 20 0.72 17.50 -16.87
N ILE A 21 0.61 16.26 -16.41
CA ILE A 21 -0.06 15.88 -15.16
C ILE A 21 0.98 15.41 -14.14
N ARG A 22 0.79 15.78 -12.86
CA ARG A 22 1.58 15.23 -11.75
C ARG A 22 0.96 13.93 -11.28
N VAL A 23 1.71 12.84 -11.35
CA VAL A 23 1.28 11.50 -10.92
C VAL A 23 2.08 11.13 -9.68
N GLU A 24 1.39 10.82 -8.59
CA GLU A 24 2.05 10.38 -7.35
C GLU A 24 2.72 9.02 -7.55
N HIS A 25 3.91 8.85 -6.98
CA HIS A 25 4.56 7.54 -6.97
C HIS A 25 3.81 6.57 -6.06
N SER A 26 3.88 5.28 -6.39
CA SER A 26 3.29 4.19 -5.62
C SER A 26 3.66 4.26 -4.13
N ALA A 27 4.93 4.55 -3.82
CA ALA A 27 5.42 4.68 -2.45
C ALA A 27 4.75 5.82 -1.67
N GLU A 28 4.48 6.96 -2.31
CA GLU A 28 3.78 8.10 -1.69
C GLU A 28 2.33 7.74 -1.36
N ILE A 29 1.65 7.07 -2.30
CA ILE A 29 0.26 6.62 -2.13
C ILE A 29 0.17 5.65 -0.95
N ILE A 30 1.07 4.65 -0.88
CA ILE A 30 1.13 3.69 0.23
C ILE A 30 1.48 4.39 1.55
N ALA A 31 2.45 5.30 1.55
CA ALA A 31 2.83 6.07 2.73
C ALA A 31 1.63 6.82 3.31
N LYS A 32 0.89 7.54 2.47
CA LYS A 32 -0.32 8.28 2.86
C LYS A 32 -1.38 7.35 3.43
N LYS A 33 -1.65 6.22 2.77
CA LYS A 33 -2.64 5.23 3.25
C LYS A 33 -2.26 4.69 4.63
N MET A 34 -1.03 4.26 4.81
CA MET A 34 -0.53 3.70 6.06
C MET A 34 -0.49 4.74 7.18
N PHE A 35 -0.02 5.95 6.88
CA PHE A 35 0.09 7.03 7.85
C PHE A 35 -1.27 7.52 8.37
N HIS A 36 -2.25 7.69 7.47
CA HIS A 36 -3.57 8.23 7.86
C HIS A 36 -4.57 7.18 8.32
N ARG A 37 -4.47 5.94 7.80
CA ARG A 37 -5.50 4.91 7.97
C ARG A 37 -4.95 3.50 8.16
N GLY A 38 -3.66 3.33 8.49
CA GLY A 38 -3.07 2.00 8.69
C GLY A 38 -3.77 1.18 9.79
N ASN A 39 -4.35 1.83 10.80
CA ASN A 39 -5.16 1.19 11.84
C ASN A 39 -6.54 0.69 11.35
N GLN A 40 -6.98 1.12 10.16
CA GLN A 40 -8.25 0.77 9.53
C GLN A 40 -8.05 0.05 8.18
N ALA A 41 -6.94 -0.67 8.04
CA ALA A 41 -6.53 -1.34 6.81
C ALA A 41 -7.70 -2.03 6.06
N SER A 42 -7.93 -1.65 4.81
CA SER A 42 -8.90 -2.30 3.95
C SER A 42 -8.26 -3.48 3.18
N ALA A 43 -9.10 -4.30 2.56
CA ALA A 43 -8.63 -5.37 1.67
C ALA A 43 -7.78 -4.82 0.52
N ARG A 44 -8.15 -3.65 -0.02
CA ARG A 44 -7.38 -3.01 -1.09
C ARG A 44 -6.05 -2.46 -0.61
N ASP A 45 -5.96 -1.99 0.64
CA ASP A 45 -4.67 -1.50 1.17
C ASP A 45 -3.68 -2.65 1.31
N LEU A 46 -4.13 -3.83 1.73
CA LEU A 46 -3.29 -5.04 1.74
C LEU A 46 -2.88 -5.46 0.32
N PHE A 47 -3.81 -5.45 -0.63
CA PHE A 47 -3.54 -5.78 -2.03
C PHE A 47 -2.51 -4.83 -2.66
N ASP A 48 -2.75 -3.52 -2.56
CA ASP A 48 -1.90 -2.48 -3.12
C ASP A 48 -0.51 -2.52 -2.47
N LEU A 49 -0.43 -2.70 -1.14
CA LEU A 49 0.84 -2.82 -0.43
C LEU A 49 1.64 -4.01 -0.95
N CYS A 50 1.01 -5.19 -1.10
CA CYS A 50 1.69 -6.36 -1.66
C CYS A 50 2.20 -6.11 -3.08
N LEU A 51 1.37 -5.52 -3.94
CA LEU A 51 1.75 -5.18 -5.31
C LEU A 51 2.97 -4.25 -5.35
N VAL A 52 2.99 -3.22 -4.50
CA VAL A 52 4.10 -2.25 -4.46
C VAL A 52 5.36 -2.87 -3.87
N ILE A 53 5.25 -3.70 -2.83
CA ILE A 53 6.41 -4.44 -2.28
C ILE A 53 7.07 -5.30 -3.37
N GLU A 54 6.29 -5.99 -4.19
CA GLU A 54 6.86 -6.89 -5.20
C GLU A 54 7.44 -6.17 -6.42
N ARG A 55 6.92 -4.98 -6.75
CA ARG A 55 7.34 -4.25 -7.96
C ARG A 55 8.36 -3.15 -7.70
N GLU A 56 8.25 -2.47 -6.57
CA GLU A 56 9.01 -1.26 -6.26
C GLU A 56 9.49 -1.24 -4.78
N PRO A 57 10.13 -2.33 -4.27
CA PRO A 57 10.49 -2.42 -2.85
C PRO A 57 11.45 -1.31 -2.41
N ASP A 58 12.45 -0.99 -3.24
CA ASP A 58 13.45 0.05 -2.93
C ASP A 58 12.82 1.44 -2.82
N MET A 59 11.85 1.74 -3.71
CA MET A 59 11.12 3.00 -3.66
C MET A 59 10.24 3.07 -2.40
N LEU A 60 9.60 1.95 -2.03
CA LEU A 60 8.79 1.86 -0.82
C LEU A 60 9.64 2.00 0.46
N MET A 61 10.89 1.53 0.47
CA MET A 61 11.81 1.72 1.61
C MET A 61 12.03 3.20 1.96
N THR A 62 11.97 4.10 0.97
CA THR A 62 12.06 5.55 1.23
C THR A 62 10.90 6.09 2.08
N ALA A 63 9.79 5.35 2.15
CA ALA A 63 8.61 5.66 2.95
C ALA A 63 8.62 5.02 4.35
N ALA A 64 9.63 4.22 4.69
CA ALA A 64 9.66 3.44 5.93
C ALA A 64 9.23 4.21 7.19
N PRO A 65 9.69 5.46 7.46
CA PRO A 65 9.27 6.20 8.65
C PRO A 65 7.75 6.41 8.76
N HIS A 66 7.06 6.51 7.62
CA HIS A 66 5.61 6.71 7.56
C HIS A 66 4.81 5.40 7.66
N LEU A 67 5.45 4.25 7.41
CA LEU A 67 4.83 2.94 7.54
C LEU A 67 4.80 2.44 8.99
N LEU A 68 5.72 2.93 9.83
CA LEU A 68 5.88 2.47 11.21
C LEU A 68 4.75 2.89 12.16
N LEU A 69 4.15 4.08 11.96
CA LEU A 69 3.17 4.67 12.90
C LEU A 69 1.99 3.74 13.23
N HIS A 70 1.49 3.02 12.22
CA HIS A 70 0.34 2.12 12.36
C HIS A 70 0.68 0.66 12.04
N ARG A 71 1.98 0.33 11.95
CA ARG A 71 2.46 -1.00 11.57
C ARG A 71 1.82 -2.10 12.39
N ASP A 72 1.87 -2.01 13.72
CA ASP A 72 1.45 -3.10 14.59
C ASP A 72 -0.07 -3.32 14.53
N ALA A 73 -0.85 -2.22 14.43
CA ALA A 73 -2.30 -2.28 14.23
C ALA A 73 -2.67 -2.88 12.87
N PHE A 74 -1.94 -2.51 11.82
CA PHE A 74 -2.11 -3.07 10.48
C PHE A 74 -1.83 -4.59 10.49
N LEU A 75 -0.68 -5.00 11.04
CA LEU A 75 -0.26 -6.40 11.14
C LEU A 75 -1.28 -7.24 11.91
N ALA A 76 -1.72 -6.76 13.08
CA ALA A 76 -2.72 -7.47 13.89
C ALA A 76 -4.02 -7.72 13.12
N ARG A 77 -4.46 -6.72 12.34
CA ARG A 77 -5.69 -6.79 11.55
C ARG A 77 -5.60 -7.76 10.37
N ILE A 78 -4.48 -7.80 9.65
CA ILE A 78 -4.32 -8.69 8.50
C ILE A 78 -4.02 -10.14 8.90
N GLN A 79 -3.36 -10.35 10.05
CA GLN A 79 -3.05 -11.69 10.58
C GLN A 79 -4.25 -12.33 11.29
N LYS A 80 -5.20 -11.53 11.77
CA LYS A 80 -6.48 -11.98 12.33
C LYS A 80 -7.64 -11.33 11.57
N PRO A 81 -7.82 -11.67 10.27
CA PRO A 81 -8.80 -10.99 9.44
C PRO A 81 -10.23 -11.32 9.88
N SER A 82 -11.12 -10.33 9.80
CA SER A 82 -12.56 -10.61 9.86
C SER A 82 -13.00 -11.31 8.57
N ALA A 83 -14.13 -12.02 8.63
CA ALA A 83 -14.75 -12.62 7.44
C ALA A 83 -14.99 -11.57 6.33
N ILE A 84 -15.40 -10.35 6.71
CA ILE A 84 -15.62 -9.23 5.80
C ILE A 84 -14.33 -8.80 5.10
N LEU A 85 -13.21 -8.71 5.84
CA LEU A 85 -11.93 -8.31 5.25
C LEU A 85 -11.46 -9.34 4.20
N ARG A 86 -11.58 -10.63 4.54
CA ARG A 86 -11.21 -11.72 3.63
C ARG A 86 -12.11 -11.78 2.40
N SER A 87 -13.43 -11.73 2.57
CA SER A 87 -14.37 -11.76 1.42
C SER A 87 -14.21 -10.54 0.52
N SER A 88 -13.95 -9.36 1.10
CA SER A 88 -13.69 -8.14 0.32
C SER A 88 -12.40 -8.24 -0.49
N PHE A 89 -11.39 -8.97 0.00
CA PHE A 89 -10.17 -9.22 -0.75
C PHE A 89 -10.40 -10.19 -1.90
N GLU A 90 -11.10 -11.29 -1.65
CA GLU A 90 -11.44 -12.30 -2.66
C GLU A 90 -12.34 -11.73 -3.77
N ALA A 91 -13.10 -10.67 -3.48
CA ALA A 91 -13.93 -9.95 -4.44
C ALA A 91 -13.18 -8.88 -5.26
N ILE A 92 -11.87 -8.67 -5.07
CA ILE A 92 -11.09 -7.72 -5.87
C ILE A 92 -10.99 -8.25 -7.30
N ASP A 93 -11.56 -7.50 -8.25
CA ASP A 93 -11.38 -7.77 -9.67
C ASP A 93 -9.93 -7.46 -10.09
N THR A 94 -9.24 -8.46 -10.61
CA THR A 94 -7.82 -8.41 -10.94
C THR A 94 -7.59 -8.71 -12.41
N ARG A 95 -6.60 -8.06 -13.02
CA ARG A 95 -6.31 -8.23 -14.46
C ARG A 95 -5.06 -9.02 -14.77
N ARG A 96 -3.92 -8.63 -14.18
CA ARG A 96 -2.59 -9.22 -14.45
C ARG A 96 -1.81 -9.58 -13.19
N TYR A 97 -2.41 -9.34 -12.03
CA TYR A 97 -1.81 -9.58 -10.73
C TYR A 97 -2.88 -10.15 -9.82
N THR A 98 -2.80 -11.45 -9.53
CA THR A 98 -3.84 -12.26 -8.88
C THR A 98 -3.29 -12.96 -7.63
N PRO A 99 -2.72 -12.23 -6.65
CA PRO A 99 -2.22 -12.84 -5.42
C PRO A 99 -3.37 -13.39 -4.58
N SER A 100 -3.08 -14.42 -3.79
CA SER A 100 -4.02 -14.87 -2.75
C SER A 100 -3.96 -13.95 -1.53
N PHE A 101 -5.03 -13.95 -0.71
CA PHE A 101 -5.02 -13.21 0.56
C PHE A 101 -3.83 -13.62 1.44
N ALA A 102 -3.57 -14.93 1.54
CA ALA A 102 -2.47 -15.46 2.35
C ALA A 102 -1.12 -14.95 1.86
N HIS A 103 -0.89 -14.98 0.55
CA HIS A 103 0.33 -14.44 -0.06
C HIS A 103 0.54 -12.97 0.28
N CYS A 104 -0.49 -12.14 0.15
CA CYS A 104 -0.38 -10.73 0.51
C CYS A 104 -0.09 -10.52 2.00
N VAL A 105 -0.69 -11.32 2.89
CA VAL A 105 -0.39 -11.26 4.32
C VAL A 105 1.07 -11.60 4.59
N ASP A 106 1.61 -12.62 3.94
CA ASP A 106 2.99 -13.06 4.14
C ASP A 106 4.00 -12.04 3.63
N VAL A 107 3.79 -11.50 2.41
CA VAL A 107 4.63 -10.45 1.82
C VAL A 107 4.60 -9.19 2.67
N ALA A 108 3.41 -8.69 3.01
CA ALA A 108 3.26 -7.48 3.82
C ALA A 108 3.84 -7.66 5.23
N SER A 109 3.58 -8.82 5.87
CA SER A 109 4.10 -9.11 7.20
C SER A 109 5.63 -9.19 7.20
N SER A 110 6.21 -9.87 6.21
CA SER A 110 7.66 -10.00 6.08
C SER A 110 8.33 -8.66 5.86
N PHE A 111 7.80 -7.86 4.93
CA PHE A 111 8.34 -6.52 4.66
C PHE A 111 8.27 -5.62 5.90
N LEU A 112 7.08 -5.46 6.50
CA LEU A 112 6.88 -4.55 7.61
C LEU A 112 7.65 -4.94 8.88
N LYS A 113 7.89 -6.23 9.13
CA LYS A 113 8.70 -6.70 10.26
C LYS A 113 10.20 -6.47 10.07
N ASN A 114 10.65 -6.31 8.83
CA ASN A 114 12.05 -6.06 8.48
C ASN A 114 12.35 -4.59 8.19
N LEU A 115 11.38 -3.69 8.41
CA LEU A 115 11.56 -2.24 8.38
C LEU A 115 12.26 -1.70 9.62
#